data_AF-A0A2J1E035-F1
#
_entry.id   AF-A0A2J1E035-F1
#
_cell.length_a   1.000
_cell.length_b   1.000
_cell.length_c   1.000
_cell.angle_alpha   90.00
_cell.angle_beta   90.00
_cell.angle_gamma   90.00
#
_symmetry.space_group_name_H-M   'P 1'
#
loop_
_entity.id
_entity.type
_entity.pdbx_description
1 polymer ?
#
loop_
_entity_poly.entity_id
_entity_poly.type
_entity_poly.pdbx_seq_one_letter_code
_entity_poly.pdbx_strand_id
1 'polypeptide(L)'
;TVSGTVTLKNDGTIAANHVEMKFTYVNTEATTPAEILGAASEVLDMATVLEITTATYGGVDIIDDLKTLIGGSPTKIYLSDLSGLTFSTTDVPTPSGAATKALALTFTIDSAVGNGIQGDTITLTITFGLFQDASQHLP
;
A
#
# COMPACT_ATOMS: atom_id res chain seq x y z
N THR A 1 11.76 -9.85 1.55
CA THR A 1 10.70 -9.48 0.60
C THR A 1 9.39 -10.07 1.04
N VAL A 2 8.32 -9.29 0.97
CA VAL A 2 6.94 -9.73 1.23
C VAL A 2 6.10 -9.33 0.03
N SER A 3 5.25 -10.22 -0.47
CA SER A 3 4.35 -9.92 -1.59
C SER A 3 2.94 -10.40 -1.28
N GLY A 4 1.95 -9.65 -1.73
CA GLY A 4 0.54 -9.99 -1.55
C GLY A 4 -0.30 -9.56 -2.73
N THR A 5 -1.46 -10.21 -2.89
CA THR A 5 -2.44 -9.85 -3.90
C THR A 5 -3.83 -9.83 -3.27
N VAL A 6 -4.58 -8.77 -3.54
CA VAL A 6 -5.98 -8.62 -3.15
C VAL A 6 -6.81 -8.49 -4.43
N THR A 7 -7.80 -9.38 -4.57
CA THR A 7 -8.69 -9.38 -5.74
C THR A 7 -10.02 -8.74 -5.36
N LEU A 8 -10.39 -7.70 -6.09
CA LEU A 8 -11.68 -7.03 -6.03
C LEU A 8 -12.63 -7.62 -7.05
N LYS A 9 -13.87 -7.82 -6.62
CA LYS A 9 -14.99 -8.29 -7.43
C LYS A 9 -16.21 -7.46 -7.11
N ASN A 10 -16.95 -7.05 -8.14
CA ASN A 10 -18.24 -6.41 -7.98
C ASN A 10 -19.36 -7.42 -8.27
N ASP A 11 -19.84 -8.09 -7.23
CA ASP A 11 -20.96 -9.01 -7.31
C ASP A 11 -22.33 -8.32 -7.33
N GLY A 12 -22.35 -6.99 -7.18
CA GLY A 12 -23.54 -6.18 -7.33
C GLY A 12 -23.98 -6.06 -8.78
N THR A 13 -25.20 -5.60 -8.98
CA THR A 13 -25.76 -5.30 -10.32
C THR A 13 -25.36 -3.92 -10.83
N ILE A 14 -24.75 -3.13 -9.96
CA ILE A 14 -24.50 -1.71 -10.17
C ILE A 14 -23.08 -1.50 -10.71
N ALA A 15 -22.98 -0.81 -11.84
CA ALA A 15 -21.68 -0.41 -12.39
C ALA A 15 -21.06 0.71 -11.55
N ALA A 16 -19.80 0.53 -11.18
CA ALA A 16 -18.97 1.56 -10.61
C ALA A 16 -18.31 2.39 -11.71
N ASN A 17 -17.94 3.62 -11.37
CA ASN A 17 -17.18 4.54 -12.20
C ASN A 17 -15.69 4.51 -11.83
N HIS A 18 -15.37 4.45 -10.53
CA HIS A 18 -13.99 4.40 -10.05
C HIS A 18 -13.89 3.60 -8.74
N VAL A 19 -12.65 3.22 -8.43
CA VAL A 19 -12.25 2.65 -7.15
C VAL A 19 -11.26 3.60 -6.49
N GLU A 20 -11.43 3.79 -5.18
CA GLU A 20 -10.44 4.46 -4.35
C GLU A 20 -9.73 3.44 -3.45
N MET A 21 -8.43 3.63 -3.29
CA MET A 21 -7.55 2.82 -2.47
C MET A 21 -6.85 3.72 -1.47
N LYS A 22 -7.20 3.56 -0.19
CA LYS A 22 -6.55 4.29 0.91
C LYS A 22 -5.59 3.37 1.63
N PHE A 23 -4.35 3.83 1.80
CA PHE A 23 -3.31 3.12 2.52
C PHE A 23 -3.13 3.74 3.90
N THR A 24 -3.22 2.92 4.94
CA THR A 24 -2.85 3.31 6.29
C THR A 24 -1.99 2.21 6.90
N TYR A 25 -1.08 2.59 7.79
CA TYR A 25 -0.27 1.62 8.50
C TYR A 25 -0.25 1.93 9.99
N VAL A 26 -0.02 0.88 10.77
CA VAL A 26 0.33 0.98 12.18
C VAL A 26 1.66 0.25 12.34
N ASN A 27 2.67 0.99 12.79
CA ASN A 27 3.93 0.39 13.22
C ASN A 27 3.88 0.13 14.73
N THR A 28 4.37 -1.03 15.15
CA THR A 28 4.52 -1.43 16.55
C THR A 28 5.97 -1.80 16.78
N GLU A 29 6.68 -0.90 17.45
CA GLU A 29 8.07 -1.05 17.85
C GLU A 29 8.24 -2.20 18.85
N ALA A 30 9.28 -3.01 18.68
CA ALA A 30 9.67 -3.97 19.68
C ALA A 30 10.26 -3.27 20.90
N THR A 31 10.01 -3.80 22.10
CA THR A 31 10.58 -3.29 23.35
C THR A 31 12.02 -3.76 23.61
N THR A 32 12.77 -4.06 22.54
CA THR A 32 14.12 -4.61 22.64
C THR A 32 15.06 -3.59 23.29
N PRO A 33 15.84 -3.97 24.33
CA PRO A 33 16.80 -3.07 24.95
C PRO A 33 17.81 -2.53 23.93
N ALA A 34 18.03 -1.21 23.93
CA ALA A 34 18.92 -0.51 22.99
C ALA A 34 20.36 -1.07 22.98
N GLU A 35 20.79 -1.71 24.07
CA GLU A 35 22.10 -2.37 24.20
C GLU A 35 22.28 -3.57 23.24
N ILE A 36 21.17 -4.17 22.76
CA ILE A 36 21.17 -5.31 21.82
C ILE A 36 21.15 -4.81 20.36
N LEU A 37 20.61 -3.62 20.11
CA LEU A 37 20.41 -3.06 18.76
C LEU A 37 21.70 -2.46 18.16
N GLY A 38 22.72 -2.19 19.00
CA GLY A 38 24.00 -1.62 18.59
C GLY A 38 23.93 -0.13 18.21
N ALA A 39 25.07 0.49 17.92
CA ALA A 39 25.18 1.94 17.64
C ALA A 39 24.48 2.41 16.35
N ALA A 40 23.94 1.49 15.53
CA ALA A 40 23.23 1.79 14.28
C ALA A 40 21.70 1.96 14.47
N SER A 41 21.24 2.11 15.71
CA SER A 41 19.83 2.09 16.13
C SER A 41 19.05 3.39 15.80
N GLU A 42 19.39 4.12 14.75
CA GLU A 42 18.74 5.41 14.41
C GLU A 42 17.50 5.27 13.52
N VAL A 43 17.24 4.10 12.94
CA VAL A 43 15.99 3.85 12.20
C VAL A 43 14.91 3.42 13.18
N LEU A 44 13.98 4.33 13.46
CA LEU A 44 12.92 4.18 14.48
C LEU A 44 11.54 3.86 13.90
N ASP A 45 11.38 3.75 12.57
CA ASP A 45 10.08 3.42 11.98
C ASP A 45 10.26 2.50 10.77
N MET A 46 9.83 1.24 10.91
CA MET A 46 9.89 0.24 9.85
C MET A 46 9.17 0.68 8.56
N ALA A 47 8.15 1.54 8.65
CA ALA A 47 7.45 2.05 7.46
C ALA A 47 8.31 2.93 6.56
N THR A 48 9.34 3.59 7.12
CA THR A 48 10.26 4.49 6.39
C THR A 48 11.34 3.74 5.61
N VAL A 49 11.45 2.43 5.83
CA VAL A 49 12.45 1.56 5.21
C VAL A 49 11.83 0.38 4.45
N LEU A 50 10.51 0.23 4.54
CA LEU A 50 9.75 -0.75 3.76
C LEU A 50 9.43 -0.17 2.37
N GLU A 51 10.31 -0.43 1.41
CA GLU A 51 10.20 0.02 0.03
C GLU A 51 9.14 -0.79 -0.74
N ILE A 52 8.29 -0.09 -1.48
CA ILE A 52 7.33 -0.66 -2.44
C ILE A 52 8.04 -0.79 -3.79
N THR A 53 8.44 -2.01 -4.14
CA THR A 53 9.21 -2.30 -5.35
C THR A 53 8.35 -2.71 -6.53
N THR A 54 7.13 -3.15 -6.28
CA THR A 54 6.15 -3.46 -7.33
C THR A 54 4.77 -3.13 -6.82
N ALA A 55 3.99 -2.43 -7.64
CA ALA A 55 2.59 -2.18 -7.41
C ALA A 55 1.85 -2.30 -8.74
N THR A 56 0.93 -3.24 -8.83
CA THR A 56 0.10 -3.40 -10.03
C THR A 56 -1.38 -3.40 -9.67
N TYR A 57 -2.21 -2.77 -10.47
CA TYR A 57 -3.66 -2.85 -10.38
C TYR A 57 -4.25 -3.32 -11.71
N GLY A 58 -5.08 -4.38 -11.69
CA GLY A 58 -5.66 -4.93 -12.92
C GLY A 58 -4.62 -5.49 -13.91
N GLY A 59 -3.40 -5.77 -13.45
CA GLY A 59 -2.26 -6.18 -14.28
C GLY A 59 -1.44 -5.03 -14.88
N VAL A 60 -1.81 -3.78 -14.60
CA VAL A 60 -1.07 -2.58 -15.03
C VAL A 60 -0.17 -2.12 -13.88
N ASP A 61 1.08 -1.78 -14.18
CA ASP A 61 2.01 -1.17 -13.22
C ASP A 61 1.53 0.24 -12.85
N ILE A 62 1.38 0.51 -11.55
CA ILE A 62 0.92 1.78 -10.99
C ILE A 62 1.99 2.48 -10.15
N ILE A 63 3.25 2.02 -10.17
CA ILE A 63 4.33 2.62 -9.37
C ILE A 63 4.51 4.11 -9.67
N ASP A 64 4.49 4.52 -10.94
CA ASP A 64 4.68 5.93 -11.31
C ASP A 64 3.46 6.80 -10.96
N ASP A 65 2.26 6.21 -10.97
CA ASP A 65 1.05 6.89 -10.46
C ASP A 65 1.16 7.12 -8.94
N LEU A 66 1.65 6.13 -8.20
CA LEU A 66 1.90 6.27 -6.76
C LEU A 66 2.99 7.32 -6.46
N LYS A 67 4.05 7.41 -7.27
CA LYS A 67 5.05 8.51 -7.16
C LYS A 67 4.42 9.88 -7.37
N THR A 68 3.56 9.99 -8.38
CA THR A 68 2.84 11.23 -8.65
C THR A 68 1.94 11.60 -7.48
N LEU A 69 1.26 10.62 -6.87
CA LEU A 69 0.39 10.80 -5.72
C LEU A 69 1.12 11.35 -4.48
N ILE A 70 2.35 10.90 -4.22
CA ILE A 70 3.19 11.41 -3.12
C ILE A 70 3.85 12.77 -3.42
N GLY A 71 3.51 13.40 -4.55
CA GLY A 71 3.90 14.77 -4.87
C GLY A 71 5.23 14.91 -5.61
N GLY A 72 5.70 13.88 -6.32
CA GLY A 72 6.93 14.00 -7.10
C GLY A 72 7.29 12.79 -7.95
N SER A 73 8.60 12.62 -8.17
CA SER A 73 9.17 11.46 -8.88
C SER A 73 10.36 10.90 -8.09
N PRO A 74 10.16 10.47 -6.83
CA PRO A 74 11.25 9.91 -6.05
C PRO A 74 11.74 8.61 -6.69
N THR A 75 13.02 8.32 -6.49
CA THR A 75 13.64 7.09 -6.98
C THR A 75 13.09 5.84 -6.30
N LYS A 76 12.58 5.97 -5.08
CA LYS A 76 11.99 4.91 -4.25
C LYS A 76 10.70 5.41 -3.62
N ILE A 77 9.80 4.48 -3.33
CA ILE A 77 8.56 4.74 -2.57
C ILE A 77 8.62 3.89 -1.32
N TYR A 78 8.46 4.49 -0.15
CA TYR A 78 8.35 3.78 1.11
C TYR A 78 6.89 3.74 1.56
N LEU A 79 6.52 2.74 2.38
CA LEU A 79 5.15 2.62 2.87
C LEU A 79 4.69 3.87 3.62
N SER A 80 5.60 4.53 4.33
CA SER A 80 5.33 5.80 5.02
C SER A 80 4.84 6.91 4.09
N ASP A 81 5.28 6.92 2.83
CA ASP A 81 4.94 7.96 1.86
C ASP A 81 3.48 7.88 1.43
N LEU A 82 2.88 6.68 1.43
CA LEU A 82 1.49 6.47 1.04
C LEU A 82 0.49 6.69 2.17
N SER A 83 0.96 6.89 3.40
CA SER A 83 0.09 6.90 4.58
C SER A 83 -0.88 8.08 4.56
N GLY A 84 -2.16 7.76 4.60
CA GLY A 84 -3.24 8.76 4.57
C GLY A 84 -3.55 9.29 3.16
N LEU A 85 -2.83 8.84 2.13
CA LEU A 85 -3.15 9.17 0.74
C LEU A 85 -4.17 8.19 0.15
N THR A 86 -4.92 8.70 -0.82
CA THR A 86 -5.93 7.94 -1.57
C THR A 86 -5.52 7.91 -3.04
N PHE A 87 -5.26 6.71 -3.55
CA PHE A 87 -5.11 6.46 -4.99
C PHE A 87 -6.49 6.19 -5.59
N SER A 88 -6.78 6.76 -6.76
CA SER A 88 -8.06 6.56 -7.44
C SER A 88 -7.83 6.17 -8.90
N THR A 89 -8.61 5.23 -9.40
CA THR A 89 -8.58 4.80 -10.80
C THR A 89 -9.97 4.45 -11.29
N THR A 90 -10.23 4.73 -12.57
CA THR A 90 -11.47 4.35 -13.26
C THR A 90 -11.44 2.91 -13.75
N ASP A 91 -10.32 2.20 -13.61
CA ASP A 91 -10.26 0.78 -13.91
C ASP A 91 -10.96 0.01 -12.78
N VAL A 92 -12.17 -0.47 -13.05
CA VAL A 92 -13.03 -1.07 -12.01
C VAL A 92 -13.48 -2.48 -12.39
N PRO A 93 -13.78 -3.35 -11.41
CA PRO A 93 -14.42 -4.64 -11.69
C PRO A 93 -15.83 -4.42 -12.28
N THR A 94 -16.19 -5.22 -13.27
CA THR A 94 -17.52 -5.13 -13.91
C THR A 94 -18.60 -5.68 -12.99
N PRO A 95 -19.83 -5.15 -13.04
CA PRO A 95 -20.95 -5.68 -12.27
C PRO A 95 -21.24 -7.15 -12.60
N SER A 96 -21.99 -7.81 -11.71
CA SER A 96 -22.36 -9.22 -11.78
C SER A 96 -21.16 -10.18 -11.76
N GLY A 97 -20.02 -9.73 -11.25
CA GLY A 97 -18.85 -10.57 -11.02
C GLY A 97 -18.13 -11.06 -12.28
N ALA A 98 -18.45 -10.51 -13.45
CA ALA A 98 -17.94 -11.00 -14.73
C ALA A 98 -16.42 -10.76 -14.92
N ALA A 99 -15.86 -9.73 -14.28
CA ALA A 99 -14.44 -9.43 -14.28
C ALA A 99 -13.99 -8.90 -12.92
N THR A 100 -12.79 -9.31 -12.51
CA THR A 100 -12.15 -8.88 -11.27
C THR A 100 -10.98 -7.95 -11.55
N LYS A 101 -10.55 -7.23 -10.53
CA LYS A 101 -9.34 -6.41 -10.55
C LYS A 101 -8.46 -6.77 -9.37
N ALA A 102 -7.17 -7.02 -9.60
CA ALA A 102 -6.25 -7.41 -8.55
C ALA A 102 -5.27 -6.28 -8.26
N LEU A 103 -5.15 -5.89 -6.99
CA LEU A 103 -4.03 -5.12 -6.48
C LEU A 103 -2.94 -6.10 -6.04
N ALA A 104 -1.76 -6.02 -6.61
CA ALA A 104 -0.59 -6.76 -6.15
C ALA A 104 0.49 -5.79 -5.69
N LEU A 105 1.05 -6.04 -4.51
CA LEU A 105 2.10 -5.22 -3.90
C LEU A 105 3.28 -6.12 -3.52
N THR A 106 4.49 -5.63 -3.76
CA THR A 106 5.73 -6.24 -3.26
C THR A 106 6.51 -5.23 -2.45
N PHE A 107 6.91 -5.64 -1.26
CA PHE A 107 7.67 -4.87 -0.29
C PHE A 107 9.05 -5.48 -0.05
N THR A 108 10.05 -4.62 0.04
CA THR A 108 11.42 -5.00 0.39
C THR A 108 11.95 -4.09 1.47
N ILE A 109 12.77 -4.64 2.35
CA ILE A 109 13.58 -3.86 3.31
C ILE A 109 15.00 -3.90 2.78
N ASP A 110 15.65 -2.74 2.68
CA ASP A 110 17.05 -2.67 2.27
C ASP A 110 17.94 -3.40 3.28
N SER A 111 18.88 -4.21 2.80
CA SER A 111 19.87 -4.90 3.64
C SER A 111 20.72 -3.95 4.48
N ALA A 112 20.82 -2.68 4.09
CA ALA A 112 21.60 -1.66 4.79
C ALA A 112 20.92 -1.10 6.06
N VAL A 113 19.65 -1.44 6.33
CA VAL A 113 18.86 -0.91 7.46
C VAL A 113 19.41 -1.35 8.84
N GLY A 114 20.19 -2.43 8.88
CA GLY A 114 20.78 -2.95 10.12
C GLY A 114 19.73 -3.50 11.09
N ASN A 115 20.05 -3.51 12.39
CA ASN A 115 19.20 -4.09 13.43
C ASN A 115 18.21 -3.08 14.06
N GLY A 116 18.17 -1.83 13.59
CA GLY A 116 17.36 -0.76 14.21
C GLY A 116 15.88 -1.09 14.30
N ILE A 117 15.35 -1.83 13.31
CA ILE A 117 13.94 -2.25 13.24
C ILE A 117 13.71 -3.70 13.68
N GLN A 118 14.69 -4.31 14.37
CA GLN A 118 14.64 -5.73 14.66
C GLN A 118 13.55 -6.05 15.70
N GLY A 119 12.58 -6.85 15.26
CA GLY A 119 11.46 -7.29 16.10
C GLY A 119 10.20 -6.43 15.92
N ASP A 120 10.29 -5.32 15.19
CA ASP A 120 9.14 -4.48 14.90
C ASP A 120 8.11 -5.21 14.04
N THR A 121 6.87 -4.78 14.16
CA THR A 121 5.77 -5.31 13.36
C THR A 121 5.00 -4.17 12.72
N ILE A 122 4.66 -4.33 11.44
CA ILE A 122 3.84 -3.38 10.71
C ILE A 122 2.53 -4.05 10.29
N THR A 123 1.44 -3.35 10.50
CA THR A 123 0.13 -3.72 9.97
C THR A 123 -0.25 -2.69 8.91
N LEU A 124 -0.26 -3.12 7.65
CA LEU A 124 -0.79 -2.35 6.52
C LEU A 124 -2.29 -2.64 6.36
N THR A 125 -3.11 -1.59 6.39
CA THR A 125 -4.52 -1.64 6.04
C THR A 125 -4.74 -0.93 4.71
N ILE A 126 -5.32 -1.66 3.75
CA ILE A 126 -5.73 -1.11 2.47
C ILE A 126 -7.25 -1.11 2.44
N THR A 127 -7.84 0.08 2.36
CA THR A 127 -9.29 0.26 2.27
C THR A 127 -9.66 0.50 0.82
N PHE A 128 -10.59 -0.28 0.29
CA PHE A 128 -11.14 -0.12 -1.04
C PHE A 128 -12.54 0.47 -0.97
N GLY A 129 -12.77 1.58 -1.67
CA GLY A 129 -14.11 2.12 -1.91
C GLY A 129 -14.48 1.99 -3.38
N LEU A 130 -15.69 1.56 -3.68
CA LEU A 130 -16.20 1.41 -5.05
C LEU A 130 -17.38 2.36 -5.25
N PHE A 131 -17.28 3.25 -6.24
CA PHE A 131 -18.17 4.42 -6.36
C PHE A 131 -18.80 4.53 -7.75
N GLN A 132 -20.05 4.95 -7.83
CA GLN A 132 -20.79 5.11 -9.11
C GLN A 132 -20.59 6.46 -9.80
N ASP A 133 -20.19 7.46 -9.02
CA ASP A 133 -19.96 8.84 -9.43
C ASP A 133 -18.96 9.44 -8.43
N ALA A 134 -18.25 10.51 -8.78
CA ALA A 134 -17.27 11.19 -7.91
C ALA A 134 -17.89 11.73 -6.58
N SER A 135 -19.19 11.51 -6.34
CA SER A 135 -19.96 12.13 -5.25
C SER A 135 -20.89 11.17 -4.48
N GLN A 136 -21.00 9.87 -4.82
CA GLN A 136 -21.96 8.96 -4.15
C GLN A 136 -21.38 7.59 -3.80
N HIS A 137 -21.47 7.26 -2.50
CA HIS A 137 -21.05 6.00 -1.89
C HIS A 137 -22.12 4.92 -2.11
N LEU A 138 -21.72 3.71 -2.53
CA LEU A 138 -22.61 2.55 -2.50
C LEU A 138 -22.71 2.02 -1.06
N PRO A 139 -23.93 1.72 -0.56
CA PRO A 139 -24.14 1.11 0.75
C PRO A 139 -23.73 -0.37 0.78
#